data_AF-A0A5J4P838-F1
#
_entry.id   AF-A0A5J4P838-F1
#
_cell.length_a   1.000
_cell.length_b   1.000
_cell.length_c   1.000
_cell.angle_alpha   90.00
_cell.angle_beta   90.00
_cell.angle_gamma   90.00
#
_symmetry.space_group_name_H-M   'P 1'
#
loop_
_entity.id
_entity.type
_entity.pdbx_description
1 polymer ?
#
loop_
_entity_poly.entity_id
_entity_poly.type
_entity_poly.pdbx_seq_one_letter_code
_entity_poly.pdbx_strand_id
1 'polypeptide(L)' 'MNNKLFIFDTTLRDGEQVPGCQLNTIEKIQVAKALEALGVDVIEAGFPVSSPGDFTSVIEI' A
#
# COMPACT_ATOMS: atom_id res chain seq x y z
N MET A 1 -14.29 -24.51 -13.61
CA MET A 1 -14.17 -23.41 -12.63
C MET A 1 -12.86 -22.71 -12.88
N ASN A 2 -12.86 -21.39 -13.04
CA ASN A 2 -11.63 -20.61 -13.14
C ASN A 2 -11.06 -20.47 -11.73
N ASN A 3 -10.01 -21.20 -11.41
CA ASN A 3 -9.28 -21.06 -10.14
C ASN A 3 -8.35 -19.83 -10.23
N LYS A 4 -8.93 -18.63 -10.33
CA LYS A 4 -8.12 -17.41 -10.26
C LYS A 4 -7.63 -17.22 -8.82
N LEU A 5 -6.32 -17.18 -8.63
CA LEU A 5 -5.69 -16.75 -7.39
C LEU A 5 -5.68 -15.22 -7.37
N PHE A 6 -6.12 -14.64 -6.25
CA PHE A 6 -6.01 -13.20 -6.00
C PHE A 6 -4.90 -12.93 -5.00
N ILE A 7 -4.08 -11.93 -5.29
CA ILE A 7 -3.02 -11.47 -4.40
C ILE A 7 -3.48 -10.18 -3.72
N PHE A 8 -3.51 -10.23 -2.38
CA PHE A 8 -3.73 -9.07 -1.51
C PHE A 8 -2.43 -8.73 -0.80
N ASP A 9 -1.95 -7.50 -1.00
CA ASP A 9 -0.68 -7.01 -0.44
C ASP A 9 -0.92 -5.94 0.63
N THR A 10 -0.21 -6.04 1.75
CA THR A 10 -0.34 -5.15 2.91
C THR A 10 0.91 -4.32 3.18
N THR A 11 1.83 -4.22 2.21
CA THR A 11 3.13 -3.55 2.37
C THR A 11 2.96 -2.08 2.78
N LEU A 12 1.99 -1.36 2.21
CA LEU A 12 1.79 0.08 2.44
C LEU A 12 1.11 0.42 3.77
N ARG A 13 0.58 -0.57 4.50
CA ARG A 13 -0.07 -0.38 5.80
C ARG A 13 0.65 -1.14 6.91
N ASP A 14 0.79 -2.45 6.76
CA ASP A 14 1.38 -3.30 7.80
C ASP A 14 2.90 -3.27 7.74
N GLY A 15 3.46 -3.23 6.52
CA GLY A 15 4.91 -3.11 6.31
C GLY A 15 5.50 -1.81 6.86
N GLU A 16 4.79 -0.68 6.72
CA GLU A 16 5.27 0.61 7.22
C GLU A 16 5.24 0.75 8.75
N GLN A 17 4.47 -0.09 9.46
CA GLN A 17 4.39 -0.06 10.92
C GLN A 17 5.67 -0.60 11.58
N VAL A 18 6.57 -1.21 10.81
CA VAL A 18 7.87 -1.66 11.28
C VAL A 18 8.75 -0.44 11.60
N PRO A 19 9.37 -0.38 12.81
CA PRO A 19 10.27 0.71 13.18
C PRO A 19 11.41 0.90 12.15
N GLY A 20 11.54 2.12 11.63
CA GLY A 20 12.55 2.46 10.62
C GLY A 20 12.11 2.21 9.16
N CYS A 21 10.89 1.73 8.92
CA CYS A 21 10.32 1.50 7.59
C CYS A 21 9.20 2.49 7.24
N GLN A 22 9.14 3.64 7.91
CA GLN A 22 8.13 4.66 7.67
C GLN A 22 8.30 5.24 6.26
N LEU A 23 7.23 5.16 5.45
CA LEU A 23 7.21 5.68 4.10
C LEU A 23 6.53 7.06 4.09
N ASN A 24 7.13 8.02 3.41
CA ASN A 24 6.43 9.25 3.06
C ASN A 24 5.47 9.01 1.86
N THR A 25 4.60 9.98 1.57
CA THR A 25 3.61 9.87 0.48
C THR A 25 4.22 9.50 -0.87
N ILE A 26 5.35 10.10 -1.23
CA ILE A 26 6.02 9.84 -2.52
C ILE A 26 6.53 8.40 -2.56
N GLU A 27 7.15 7.94 -1.48
CA GLU A 27 7.64 6.55 -1.36
C GLU A 27 6.48 5.55 -1.41
N LYS A 28 5.34 5.85 -0.76
CA LYS A 28 4.14 5.02 -0.85
C LYS A 28 3.63 4.88 -2.28
N ILE A 29 3.56 5.98 -3.04
CA ILE A 29 3.16 5.97 -4.45
C ILE A 29 4.14 5.13 -5.30
N GLN A 30 5.44 5.24 -5.04
CA GLN A 30 6.45 4.45 -5.76
C GLN A 30 6.29 2.95 -5.50
N VAL A 31 6.07 2.56 -4.24
CA VAL A 31 5.82 1.15 -3.87
C VAL A 31 4.48 0.67 -4.44
N ALA A 32 3.41 1.46 -4.39
CA ALA A 32 2.12 1.13 -4.98
C ALA A 32 2.24 0.81 -6.48
N LYS A 33 2.96 1.64 -7.23
CA LYS A 33 3.23 1.42 -8.67
C LYS A 33 4.07 0.16 -8.92
N ALA A 34 5.01 -0.15 -8.03
CA ALA A 34 5.80 -1.37 -8.13
C ALA A 34 4.95 -2.63 -7.88
N LEU A 35 4.03 -2.59 -6.92
CA LEU A 35 3.08 -3.66 -6.63
C LEU A 35 2.08 -3.85 -7.78
N GLU A 36 1.59 -2.76 -8.37
CA GLU A 36 0.76 -2.79 -9.57
C GLU A 36 1.51 -3.46 -10.74
N ALA A 37 2.76 -3.03 -11.01
CA ALA A 37 3.58 -3.60 -12.08
C ALA A 37 3.92 -5.09 -11.84
N LEU A 38 3.97 -5.54 -10.58
CA LEU A 38 4.15 -6.94 -10.20
C LEU A 38 2.89 -7.79 -10.47
N GLY A 39 1.73 -7.17 -10.66
CA GLY A 39 0.46 -7.84 -10.91
C GLY A 39 -0.31 -8.20 -9.64
N VAL A 40 -0.12 -7.45 -8.55
CA VAL A 40 -0.96 -7.56 -7.34
C VAL A 40 -2.40 -7.15 -7.68
N ASP A 41 -3.39 -7.93 -7.24
CA ASP A 41 -4.80 -7.65 -7.54
C ASP A 41 -5.38 -6.58 -6.60
N VAL A 42 -4.96 -6.55 -5.33
CA VAL A 42 -5.49 -5.63 -4.31
C VAL A 42 -4.36 -5.17 -3.38
N ILE A 43 -4.27 -3.86 -3.14
CA ILE A 43 -3.25 -3.25 -2.25
C ILE A 43 -3.96 -2.55 -1.08
N GLU A 44 -3.53 -2.82 0.15
CA GLU A 44 -3.94 -2.07 1.34
C GLU A 44 -3.12 -0.77 1.43
N ALA A 45 -3.69 0.34 0.94
CA ALA A 45 -2.95 1.60 0.73
C ALA A 45 -2.50 2.35 2.00
N GLY A 46 -3.00 1.97 3.19
CA GLY A 46 -2.65 2.63 4.46
C GLY A 46 -3.80 2.60 5.47
N PHE A 47 -3.67 3.37 6.56
CA PHE A 47 -4.72 3.49 7.57
C PHE A 47 -5.13 4.97 7.79
N PRO A 48 -6.06 5.53 6.99
CA PRO A 48 -6.28 6.97 6.87
C PRO A 48 -6.78 7.65 8.17
N VAL A 49 -7.28 6.88 9.13
CA VAL A 49 -7.71 7.39 10.45
C VAL A 49 -6.52 7.62 11.39
N SER A 50 -5.35 7.06 11.09
CA SER A 50 -4.15 7.13 11.94
C SER A 50 -3.59 8.56 12.03
N SER A 51 -3.58 9.28 10.91
CA SER A 51 -2.95 10.60 10.79
C SER A 51 -3.38 11.35 9.51
N PRO A 52 -3.25 12.69 9.48
CA PRO A 52 -3.45 13.47 8.25
C PRO A 52 -2.51 13.08 7.10
N GLY A 53 -1.30 12.60 7.43
CA GLY A 53 -0.33 12.13 6.45
C GLY A 53 -0.83 10.89 5.73
N ASP A 54 -1.24 9.87 6.49
CA ASP A 54 -1.83 8.64 5.93
C ASP A 54 -3.10 8.92 5.14
N PHE A 55 -3.94 9.83 5.63
CA PHE A 55 -5.12 10.26 4.89
C PHE A 55 -4.75 10.79 3.51
N THR A 56 -3.74 11.65 3.44
CA THR A 56 -3.28 12.24 2.18
C THR A 56 -2.69 11.17 1.27
N SER A 57 -1.87 10.27 1.81
CA SER A 57 -1.27 9.19 1.03
C SER A 57 -2.31 8.28 0.40
N VAL A 58 -3.37 7.90 1.13
CA VAL A 58 -4.44 7.04 0.60
C VAL A 58 -5.25 7.73 -0.52
N ILE A 59 -5.31 9.07 -0.53
CA ILE A 59 -6.00 9.84 -1.57
C ILE A 59 -5.14 9.98 -2.84
N GLU A 60 -3.81 10.01 -2.71
CA GLU A 60 -2.89 10.20 -3.83
C GLU A 60 -2.49 8.89 -4.56
N ILE A 61 -2.71 7.73 -3.92
CA ILE A 61 -2.46 6.39 -4.48
C ILE A 61 -3.68 5.93 -5.28
#